data_AF-A0A950DRM4-F1
#
_entry.id   AF-A0A950DRM4-F1
#
_cell.length_a   1.000
_cell.length_b   1.000
_cell.length_c   1.000
_cell.angle_alpha   90.00
_cell.angle_beta   90.00
_cell.angle_gamma   90.00
#
_symmetry.space_group_name_H-M   'P 1'
#
loop_
_entity.id
_entity.type
_entity.pdbx_description
1 polymer ?
#
loop_
_entity_poly.entity_id
_entity_poly.type
_entity_poly.pdbx_seq_one_letter_code
_entity_poly.pdbx_strand_id
1 'polypeptide(L)'
;EQAAGSGKPVLAAAVAGEDPNKMGWYRMRQKKLLGDALLVLPGEPDVFAAEALRLINDPARMAHMAAVGRDRMGPPGGAAAVAKAALAIAAKEQNT
;
A
#
# COMPACT_ATOMS: atom_id res chain seq x y z
N GLU A 1 -0.29 0.57 -4.13
CA GLU A 1 1.17 0.40 -3.89
C GLU A 1 1.98 1.53 -4.52
N GLN A 2 1.88 1.78 -5.83
CA GLN A 2 2.63 2.87 -6.49
C GLN A 2 2.41 4.26 -5.86
N ALA A 3 1.16 4.60 -5.54
CA ALA A 3 0.84 5.84 -4.83
C ALA A 3 1.61 5.93 -3.49
N ALA A 4 1.57 4.87 -2.67
CA ALA A 4 2.30 4.81 -1.40
C ALA A 4 3.81 4.98 -1.59
N GLY A 5 4.40 4.30 -2.59
CA GLY A 5 5.83 4.43 -2.92
C GLY A 5 6.21 5.85 -3.38
N SER A 6 5.29 6.56 -4.03
CA SER A 6 5.45 7.98 -4.37
C SER A 6 5.20 8.94 -3.20
N GLY A 7 4.93 8.42 -1.99
CA GLY A 7 4.59 9.21 -0.82
C GLY A 7 3.18 9.81 -0.86
N LYS A 8 2.26 9.23 -1.64
CA LYS A 8 0.86 9.64 -1.67
C LYS A 8 0.04 8.69 -0.78
N PRO A 9 -0.65 9.20 0.25
CA PRO A 9 -1.58 8.41 1.04
C PRO A 9 -2.61 7.70 0.17
N VAL A 10 -2.96 6.47 0.53
CA VAL A 10 -3.91 5.63 -0.22
C VAL A 10 -5.18 5.46 0.60
N LEU A 11 -6.31 5.80 0.01
CA LEU A 11 -7.63 5.56 0.59
C LEU A 11 -8.31 4.48 -0.26
N ALA A 12 -8.89 3.48 0.39
CA ALA A 12 -9.69 2.49 -0.31
C ALA A 12 -11.02 2.33 0.41
N ALA A 13 -12.12 2.33 -0.36
CA ALA A 13 -13.44 2.01 0.14
C ALA A 13 -13.48 0.51 0.49
N ALA A 14 -14.05 0.19 1.66
CA ALA A 14 -14.60 -1.14 1.90
C ALA A 14 -15.76 -1.37 0.92
N VAL A 15 -16.08 -2.63 0.61
CA VAL A 15 -17.26 -2.93 -0.20
C VAL A 15 -18.49 -2.43 0.57
N ALA A 16 -19.48 -1.85 -0.11
CA ALA A 16 -20.69 -1.36 0.53
C ALA A 16 -21.36 -2.47 1.36
N GLY A 17 -21.61 -2.21 2.64
CA GLY A 17 -22.13 -3.19 3.59
C GLY A 17 -21.09 -4.08 4.29
N GLU A 18 -19.80 -4.00 3.92
CA GLU A 18 -18.72 -4.61 4.70
C GLU A 18 -18.30 -3.70 5.86
N ASP A 19 -18.07 -4.29 7.03
CA ASP A 19 -17.44 -3.60 8.15
C ASP A 19 -15.98 -3.29 7.78
N PRO A 20 -15.55 -2.01 7.75
CA PRO A 20 -14.16 -1.64 7.44
C PRO A 20 -13.15 -2.21 8.44
N ASN A 21 -13.60 -2.68 9.61
CA ASN A 21 -12.78 -3.38 10.61
C ASN A 21 -12.68 -4.90 10.35
N LYS A 22 -13.54 -5.48 9.50
CA LYS A 22 -13.51 -6.89 9.10
C LYS A 22 -13.07 -7.01 7.64
N MET A 23 -11.79 -6.76 7.42
CA MET A 23 -11.21 -6.78 6.08
C MET A 23 -11.18 -8.20 5.50
N GLY A 24 -11.70 -8.36 4.28
CA GLY A 24 -11.45 -9.56 3.46
C GLY A 24 -9.95 -9.78 3.24
N TRP A 25 -9.58 -11.02 2.86
CA TRP A 25 -8.17 -11.47 2.78
C TRP A 25 -7.27 -10.51 1.99
N TYR A 26 -7.78 -9.98 0.87
CA TYR A 26 -7.04 -9.09 -0.02
C TYR A 26 -6.69 -7.79 0.70
N ARG A 27 -7.66 -7.20 1.40
CA ARG A 27 -7.48 -5.91 2.06
C ARG A 27 -6.63 -6.02 3.33
N MET A 28 -6.72 -7.16 4.02
CA MET A 28 -5.78 -7.49 5.10
C MET A 28 -4.33 -7.57 4.58
N ARG A 29 -4.06 -8.29 3.48
CA ARG A 29 -2.69 -8.36 2.91
C ARG A 29 -2.20 -6.99 2.46
N GLN A 30 -3.07 -6.20 1.83
CA GLN A 30 -2.72 -4.84 1.41
C GLN A 30 -2.40 -3.92 2.59
N LYS A 31 -3.18 -4.00 3.70
CA LYS A 31 -2.91 -3.27 4.95
C LYS A 31 -1.62 -3.74 5.61
N LYS A 32 -1.34 -5.04 5.60
CA LYS A 32 -0.06 -5.58 6.11
C LYS A 32 1.13 -5.05 5.33
N LEU A 33 1.04 -4.96 4.00
CA LEU A 33 2.09 -4.44 3.13
C LEU A 33 2.30 -2.93 3.36
N LEU A 34 1.23 -2.15 3.20
CA LEU A 34 1.31 -0.68 3.15
C LEU A 34 1.27 0.00 4.53
N GLY A 35 0.86 -0.71 5.58
CA GLY A 35 0.76 -0.16 6.93
C GLY A 35 -0.12 1.08 6.98
N ASP A 36 0.38 2.14 7.60
CA ASP A 36 -0.35 3.40 7.77
C ASP A 36 -0.43 4.24 6.50
N ALA A 37 0.32 3.91 5.44
CA ALA A 37 0.16 4.57 4.15
C ALA A 37 -1.22 4.31 3.52
N LEU A 38 -2.00 3.39 4.10
CA LEU A 38 -3.27 2.92 3.58
C LEU A 38 -4.39 3.04 4.63
N LEU A 39 -5.42 3.81 4.32
CA LEU A 39 -6.64 3.96 5.11
C LEU A 39 -7.78 3.18 4.44
N VAL A 40 -8.44 2.29 5.17
CA VAL A 40 -9.73 1.71 4.73
C VAL A 40 -10.81 2.63 5.26
N LEU A 41 -11.75 3.00 4.40
CA LEU A 41 -12.90 3.80 4.79
C LEU A 41 -14.19 3.07 4.45
N PRO A 42 -15.31 3.39 5.10
CA PRO A 42 -16.63 2.95 4.66
C PRO A 42 -16.88 3.27 3.17
N GLY A 43 -17.67 2.44 2.50
CA GLY A 43 -17.93 2.56 1.06
C GLY A 43 -18.98 3.62 0.69
N GLU A 44 -19.66 4.16 1.69
CA GLU A 44 -20.66 5.21 1.55
C GLU A 44 -19.99 6.51 1.04
N PRO A 45 -20.43 7.07 -0.11
CA PRO A 45 -19.74 8.18 -0.77
C PRO A 45 -19.51 9.41 0.13
N ASP A 46 -20.53 9.80 0.90
CA ASP A 46 -20.46 10.99 1.76
C ASP A 46 -19.46 10.79 2.91
N VAL A 47 -19.42 9.59 3.47
CA VAL A 47 -18.49 9.23 4.55
C VAL A 47 -17.06 9.18 4.01
N PHE A 48 -16.86 8.53 2.86
CA PHE A 48 -15.56 8.47 2.21
C PHE A 48 -15.03 9.87 1.87
N ALA A 49 -15.87 10.72 1.29
CA ALA A 49 -15.52 12.09 0.94
C ALA A 49 -15.17 12.94 2.17
N ALA A 50 -15.96 12.85 3.23
CA ALA A 50 -15.70 13.57 4.48
C ALA A 50 -14.35 13.16 5.10
N GLU A 51 -14.02 11.87 5.12
CA GLU A 51 -12.75 11.36 5.65
C GLU A 51 -11.56 11.71 4.76
N ALA A 52 -11.73 11.71 3.44
CA ALA A 52 -10.71 12.20 2.51
C ALA A 52 -10.41 13.69 2.74
N LEU A 53 -11.45 14.51 2.92
CA LEU A 53 -11.29 15.93 3.23
C LEU A 53 -10.62 16.14 4.59
N ARG A 54 -10.97 15.37 5.62
CA ARG A 54 -10.30 15.42 6.92
C ARG A 54 -8.81 15.13 6.80
N LEU A 55 -8.44 14.11 6.02
CA LEU A 55 -7.04 13.75 5.83
C LEU A 55 -6.28 14.85 5.06
N ILE A 56 -6.84 15.38 3.97
CA ILE A 56 -6.17 16.42 3.17
C ILE A 56 -5.94 17.69 4.01
N ASN A 57 -6.82 17.97 4.96
CA ASN A 57 -6.71 19.09 5.90
C ASN A 57 -5.87 18.77 7.16
N ASP A 58 -5.22 17.60 7.23
CA ASP A 58 -4.28 17.21 8.28
C ASP A 58 -2.87 16.99 7.69
N PRO A 59 -2.06 18.06 7.56
CA PRO A 59 -0.71 17.97 7.00
C PRO A 59 0.21 17.00 7.76
N ALA A 60 0.05 16.87 9.08
CA ALA A 60 0.87 15.99 9.89
C ALA A 60 0.59 14.52 9.55
N ARG A 61 -0.71 14.16 9.46
CA ARG A 61 -1.13 12.82 9.07
C ARG A 61 -0.77 12.52 7.62
N MET A 62 -0.93 13.48 6.71
CA MET A 62 -0.46 13.35 5.32
C MET A 62 1.04 13.05 5.25
N ALA A 63 1.86 13.79 6.00
CA ALA A 63 3.31 13.61 6.04
C ALA A 63 3.71 12.25 6.62
N HIS A 64 3.06 11.81 7.70
CA HIS A 64 3.27 10.49 8.29
C HIS A 64 2.97 9.37 7.28
N MET A 65 1.77 9.39 6.69
CA MET A 65 1.36 8.38 5.70
C MET A 65 2.28 8.35 4.48
N ALA A 66 2.74 9.52 4.02
CA ALA A 66 3.70 9.65 2.93
C ALA A 66 5.07 9.02 3.28
N ALA A 67 5.57 9.25 4.50
CA ALA A 67 6.82 8.69 4.97
C ALA A 67 6.73 7.16 5.09
N VAL A 68 5.67 6.65 5.71
CA VAL A 68 5.41 5.21 5.83
C VAL A 68 5.31 4.55 4.46
N GLY A 69 4.65 5.19 3.49
CA GLY A 69 4.51 4.65 2.13
C GLY A 69 5.85 4.48 1.43
N ARG A 70 6.74 5.47 1.52
CA ARG A 70 8.10 5.39 0.97
C ARG A 70 8.94 4.32 1.67
N ASP A 71 8.88 4.26 3.00
CA ASP A 71 9.63 3.31 3.80
C ASP A 71 9.21 1.86 3.49
N ARG A 72 7.90 1.58 3.48
CA ARG A 72 7.35 0.25 3.19
C ARG A 72 7.63 -0.23 1.77
N MET A 73 7.59 0.66 0.78
CA MET A 73 7.85 0.30 -0.61
C MET A 73 9.34 0.20 -0.93
N GLY A 74 10.17 0.92 -0.17
CA GLY A 74 11.62 0.98 -0.38
C GLY A 74 12.01 1.70 -1.68
N PRO A 75 13.31 1.72 -2.00
CA PRO A 75 13.81 2.31 -3.22
C PRO A 75 13.43 1.47 -4.45
N PRO A 76 13.42 2.09 -5.66
CA PRO A 76 13.28 1.35 -6.92
C PRO A 76 14.37 0.28 -7.06
N GLY A 77 14.04 -0.86 -7.70
CA GLY A 77 15.02 -1.92 -8.00
C GLY A 77 14.54 -3.35 -7.79
N GLY A 78 13.34 -3.55 -7.22
CA GLY A 78 12.81 -4.89 -6.93
C GLY A 78 12.79 -5.83 -8.14
N ALA A 79 12.34 -5.35 -9.31
CA ALA A 79 12.32 -6.16 -10.54
C ALA A 79 13.73 -6.56 -10.99
N ALA A 80 14.69 -5.65 -10.94
CA ALA A 80 16.08 -5.94 -11.30
C ALA A 80 16.72 -6.94 -10.33
N ALA A 81 16.42 -6.83 -9.03
CA ALA A 81 16.89 -7.79 -8.02
C ALA A 81 16.34 -9.20 -8.26
N VAL A 82 15.05 -9.32 -8.58
CA VAL A 82 14.42 -10.60 -8.93
C VAL A 82 15.04 -11.20 -10.19
N ALA A 83 15.22 -10.40 -11.25
CA ALA A 83 15.85 -10.87 -12.48
C ALA A 83 17.28 -11.38 -12.23
N LYS A 84 18.08 -10.64 -11.43
CA LYS A 84 19.43 -11.06 -11.03
C LYS A 84 19.41 -12.38 -10.26
N ALA A 85 18.47 -12.55 -9.32
CA ALA A 85 18.34 -13.79 -8.56
C ALA A 85 17.94 -14.98 -9.44
N ALA A 86 16.99 -14.79 -10.36
CA ALA A 86 16.55 -15.81 -11.29
C ALA A 86 17.70 -16.29 -12.21
N LEU A 87 18.48 -15.35 -12.76
CA LEU A 87 19.66 -15.69 -13.57
C LEU A 87 20.72 -16.47 -12.77
N ALA A 88 20.93 -16.10 -11.51
CA ALA A 88 21.88 -16.80 -10.64
C ALA A 88 21.44 -18.24 -10.31
N ILE A 89 20.14 -18.52 -10.25
CA ILE A 89 19.60 -19.88 -10.06
C ILE A 89 19.82 -20.68 -11.35
N ALA A 90 19.42 -20.14 -12.50
CA ALA A 90 19.58 -20.81 -13.79
C ALA A 90 21.05 -21.15 -14.12
N ALA A 91 21.99 -20.27 -13.78
CA ALA A 91 23.42 -20.51 -13.99
C ALA A 91 24.01 -21.62 -13.10
N LYS A 92 23.41 -21.90 -11.94
CA LYS A 92 23.83 -23.01 -11.07
C LYS A 92 23.37 -24.35 -11.61
N GLU A 93 22.15 -24.41 -12.15
CA GLU A 93 21.58 -25.63 -12.73
C GLU A 93 22.31 -26.09 -13.99
N GLN A 94 22.96 -25.20 -14.73
CA GLN A 94 23.77 -25.55 -15.91
C GLN A 94 25.16 -26.12 -15.58
N ASN A 95 25.62 -25.94 -14.34
CA ASN A 95 26.93 -26.40 -13.86
C ASN A 95 26.82 -27.64 -12.94
N THR A 96 25.64 -28.26 -12.87
CA THR A 96 25.37 -29.50 -12.11
C THR A 96 24.96 -30.60 -13.06
#